data_AF-A0A1I8GBV3-F1
#
_entry.id   AF-A0A1I8GBV3-F1
#
_cell.length_a   1.000
_cell.length_b   1.000
_cell.length_c   1.000
_cell.angle_alpha   90.00
_cell.angle_beta   90.00
_cell.angle_gamma   90.00
#
_symmetry.space_group_name_H-M   'P 1'
#
loop_
_entity.id
_entity.type
_entity.pdbx_description
1 polymer ?
#
loop_
_entity_poly.entity_id
_entity_poly.type
_entity_poly.pdbx_seq_one_letter_code
_entity_poly.pdbx_strand_id
1 'polypeptide(L)'
;SVRSIEAYLQSAVLPLYGNTHSSGSVVSLQTSRYREEARQLIRRSLNAGPQDAVIFCGSGATGAIHKLIGVLEVGRKRTVVLYGPFEHHSNMLPWKEAATLCVRVPEDADGGVDMAFLEAQLRRHADDVDLLIGAFSAASNVTGILTDTRAVTRLLHAHGALAVWDFACAGPYVRIDMNGGPIARGPGTPGLLVAKRRLFENAIPHQAGGGTVVYVTKDRHRYESDIEVVESGRTPAETRQEPRV
;
A
#
# COMPACT_ATOMS: atom_id res chain seq x y z
N SER A 1 1.74 -19.14 18.23
CA SER A 1 2.43 -20.27 17.56
C SER A 1 1.99 -20.28 16.11
N VAL A 2 2.90 -20.44 15.15
CA VAL A 2 2.53 -20.51 13.71
C VAL A 2 1.67 -21.74 13.42
N ARG A 3 1.86 -22.83 14.19
CA ARG A 3 1.07 -24.08 14.07
C ARG A 3 -0.43 -23.90 14.22
N SER A 4 -0.89 -22.96 15.07
CA SER A 4 -2.33 -22.73 15.22
C SER A 4 -2.93 -22.05 13.99
N ILE A 5 -2.16 -21.18 13.33
CA ILE A 5 -2.56 -20.53 12.07
C ILE A 5 -2.56 -21.56 10.95
N GLU A 6 -1.51 -22.38 10.85
CA GLU A 6 -1.41 -23.45 9.85
C GLU A 6 -2.53 -24.47 9.97
N ALA A 7 -2.84 -24.92 11.20
CA ALA A 7 -3.93 -25.87 11.43
C ALA A 7 -5.29 -25.26 11.04
N TYR A 8 -5.52 -23.98 11.32
CA TYR A 8 -6.74 -23.29 10.91
C TYR A 8 -6.83 -23.15 9.39
N LEU A 9 -5.73 -22.79 8.73
CA LEU A 9 -5.67 -22.72 7.27
C LEU A 9 -6.00 -24.08 6.64
N GLN A 10 -5.40 -25.17 7.14
CA GLN A 10 -5.62 -26.52 6.63
C GLN A 10 -7.03 -27.05 6.87
N SER A 11 -7.61 -26.80 8.04
CA SER A 11 -8.89 -27.40 8.43
C SER A 11 -10.11 -26.56 8.07
N ALA A 12 -9.99 -25.23 8.07
CA ALA A 12 -11.13 -24.32 7.91
C ALA A 12 -11.12 -23.49 6.62
N VAL A 13 -9.93 -23.21 6.05
CA VAL A 13 -9.81 -22.33 4.87
C VAL A 13 -9.65 -23.14 3.59
N LEU A 14 -8.63 -24.01 3.50
CA LEU A 14 -8.34 -24.78 2.28
C LEU A 14 -9.51 -25.63 1.77
N PRO A 15 -10.33 -26.29 2.61
CA PRO A 15 -11.47 -27.07 2.11
C PRO A 15 -12.54 -26.24 1.40
N LEU A 16 -12.58 -24.92 1.66
CA LEU A 16 -13.54 -23.98 1.10
C LEU A 16 -12.90 -23.00 0.12
N TYR A 17 -11.63 -23.23 -0.25
CA TYR A 17 -10.89 -22.35 -1.14
C TYR A 17 -11.35 -22.50 -2.59
N GLY A 18 -11.71 -21.38 -3.21
CA GLY A 18 -12.16 -21.32 -4.59
C GLY A 18 -11.76 -19.99 -5.24
N ASN A 19 -11.73 -19.98 -6.58
CA ASN A 19 -11.46 -18.76 -7.33
C ASN A 19 -12.59 -17.74 -7.09
N THR A 20 -12.25 -16.53 -6.67
CA THR A 20 -13.20 -15.44 -6.38
C THR A 20 -13.83 -14.78 -7.61
N HIS A 21 -13.45 -15.22 -8.82
CA HIS A 21 -13.93 -14.64 -10.08
C HIS A 21 -15.36 -15.05 -10.44
N SER A 22 -15.76 -16.30 -10.14
CA SER A 22 -17.07 -16.83 -10.48
C SER A 22 -17.95 -16.96 -9.23
N SER A 23 -19.03 -16.19 -9.13
CA SER A 23 -20.00 -16.31 -8.00
C SER A 23 -20.89 -17.57 -8.07
N GLY A 24 -20.56 -18.52 -8.94
CA GLY A 24 -21.37 -19.70 -9.24
C GLY A 24 -21.18 -20.88 -8.29
N SER A 25 -20.18 -20.87 -7.41
CA SER A 25 -19.91 -21.96 -6.46
C SER A 25 -19.88 -21.49 -5.01
N VAL A 26 -20.28 -22.38 -4.10
CA VAL A 26 -20.28 -22.12 -2.65
C VAL A 26 -18.87 -21.78 -2.15
N VAL A 27 -17.84 -22.45 -2.67
CA VAL A 27 -16.43 -22.23 -2.29
C VAL A 27 -15.90 -20.86 -2.76
N SER A 28 -16.32 -20.39 -3.93
CA SER A 28 -15.97 -19.05 -4.41
C SER A 28 -16.61 -17.95 -3.54
N LEU A 29 -17.89 -18.14 -3.19
CA LEU A 29 -18.59 -17.20 -2.31
C LEU A 29 -17.93 -17.17 -0.92
N GLN A 30 -17.58 -18.32 -0.37
CA GLN A 30 -16.93 -18.42 0.92
C GLN A 30 -15.54 -17.77 0.91
N THR A 31 -14.73 -18.02 -0.12
CA THR A 31 -13.40 -17.40 -0.24
C THR A 31 -13.50 -15.88 -0.36
N SER A 32 -14.52 -15.38 -1.08
CA SER A 32 -14.81 -13.94 -1.17
C SER A 32 -15.17 -13.34 0.18
N ARG A 33 -15.94 -14.06 1.01
CA ARG A 33 -16.28 -13.63 2.38
C ARG A 33 -15.05 -13.58 3.28
N TYR A 34 -14.18 -14.59 3.25
CA TYR A 34 -12.93 -14.56 4.03
C TYR A 34 -12.05 -13.36 3.67
N ARG A 35 -11.96 -13.03 2.38
CA ARG A 35 -11.21 -11.85 1.92
C ARG A 35 -11.81 -10.55 2.45
N GLU A 36 -13.13 -10.43 2.45
CA GLU A 36 -13.80 -9.23 2.98
C GLU A 36 -13.69 -9.14 4.50
N GLU A 37 -13.85 -10.24 5.23
CA GLU A 37 -13.63 -10.30 6.68
C GLU A 37 -12.20 -9.88 7.05
N ALA A 38 -11.20 -10.39 6.32
CA ALA A 38 -9.81 -9.98 6.48
C ALA A 38 -9.63 -8.47 6.24
N ARG A 39 -10.25 -7.93 5.19
CA ARG A 39 -10.21 -6.48 4.90
C ARG A 39 -10.81 -5.66 6.04
N GLN A 40 -11.95 -6.09 6.60
CA GLN A 40 -12.60 -5.42 7.72
C GLN A 40 -11.77 -5.50 9.02
N LEU A 41 -11.10 -6.63 9.26
CA LEU A 41 -10.15 -6.77 10.37
C LEU A 41 -8.97 -5.82 10.24
N ILE A 42 -8.40 -5.71 9.03
CA ILE A 42 -7.31 -4.79 8.72
C ILE A 42 -7.76 -3.33 8.90
N ARG A 43 -8.94 -2.95 8.40
CA ARG A 43 -9.50 -1.61 8.59
C ARG A 43 -9.54 -1.22 10.06
N ARG A 44 -10.15 -2.08 10.89
CA ARG A 44 -10.21 -1.86 12.34
C ARG A 44 -8.82 -1.80 12.96
N SER A 45 -7.91 -2.67 12.51
CA SER A 45 -6.55 -2.75 13.07
C SER A 45 -5.71 -1.52 12.80
N LEU A 46 -5.96 -0.80 11.69
CA LEU A 46 -5.21 0.37 11.27
C LEU A 46 -5.95 1.69 11.52
N ASN A 47 -7.09 1.64 12.21
CA ASN A 47 -8.00 2.77 12.40
C ASN A 47 -8.38 3.43 11.05
N ALA A 48 -8.60 2.63 10.02
CA ALA A 48 -9.01 3.08 8.69
C ALA A 48 -10.53 3.26 8.63
N GLY A 49 -10.98 4.42 8.13
CA GLY A 49 -12.38 4.80 8.03
C GLY A 49 -12.96 4.62 6.63
N PRO A 50 -14.21 5.08 6.39
CA PRO A 50 -14.86 4.98 5.08
C PRO A 50 -14.13 5.71 3.94
N GLN A 51 -13.29 6.70 4.27
CA GLN A 51 -12.49 7.46 3.32
C GLN A 51 -11.15 6.78 2.98
N ASP A 52 -10.88 5.62 3.58
CA ASP A 52 -9.68 4.83 3.33
C ASP A 52 -10.03 3.60 2.50
N ALA A 53 -9.18 3.31 1.53
CA ALA A 53 -9.18 2.06 0.78
C ALA A 53 -8.09 1.15 1.36
N VAL A 54 -8.44 -0.10 1.61
CA VAL A 54 -7.53 -1.19 1.95
C VAL A 54 -7.40 -2.04 0.68
N ILE A 55 -6.20 -2.17 0.14
CA ILE A 55 -5.93 -2.85 -1.13
C ILE A 55 -4.92 -3.96 -0.90
N PHE A 56 -5.23 -5.14 -1.42
CA PHE A 56 -4.31 -6.28 -1.40
C PHE A 56 -3.46 -6.23 -2.68
N CYS A 57 -2.16 -6.04 -2.52
CA CYS A 57 -1.20 -5.86 -3.61
C CYS A 57 -0.39 -7.14 -3.92
N GLY A 58 -0.52 -8.18 -3.09
CA GLY A 58 0.08 -9.50 -3.32
C GLY A 58 1.58 -9.56 -2.95
N SER A 59 2.42 -8.77 -3.62
CA SER A 59 3.89 -8.85 -3.54
C SER A 59 4.51 -7.91 -2.49
N GLY A 60 4.11 -8.05 -1.22
CA GLY A 60 4.71 -7.31 -0.11
C GLY A 60 4.60 -5.78 -0.24
N ALA A 61 5.42 -5.05 0.52
CA ALA A 61 5.47 -3.58 0.47
C ALA A 61 5.87 -3.06 -0.93
N THR A 62 6.71 -3.79 -1.65
CA THR A 62 7.10 -3.46 -3.03
C THR A 62 5.89 -3.35 -3.96
N GLY A 63 4.99 -4.34 -3.94
CA GLY A 63 3.77 -4.31 -4.76
C GLY A 63 2.86 -3.12 -4.41
N ALA A 64 2.77 -2.77 -3.13
CA ALA A 64 2.01 -1.61 -2.66
C ALA A 64 2.59 -0.29 -3.19
N ILE A 65 3.91 -0.13 -3.17
CA ILE A 65 4.59 1.08 -3.67
C ILE A 65 4.45 1.22 -5.17
N HIS A 66 4.67 0.15 -5.95
CA HIS A 66 4.47 0.16 -7.39
C HIS A 66 3.03 0.53 -7.77
N LYS A 67 2.05 -0.02 -7.04
CA LYS A 67 0.64 0.34 -7.24
C LYS A 67 0.38 1.81 -6.96
N LEU A 68 0.93 2.34 -5.86
CA LEU A 68 0.76 3.75 -5.51
C LEU A 68 1.40 4.68 -6.56
N ILE A 69 2.59 4.36 -7.07
CA ILE A 69 3.26 5.10 -8.15
C ILE A 69 2.37 5.17 -9.39
N GLY A 70 1.78 4.04 -9.77
CA GLY A 70 0.89 3.96 -10.92
C GLY A 70 -0.43 4.72 -10.71
N VAL A 71 -1.03 4.59 -9.53
CA VAL A 71 -2.27 5.31 -9.15
C VAL A 71 -2.05 6.83 -9.17
N LEU A 72 -0.91 7.31 -8.66
CA LEU A 72 -0.61 8.73 -8.62
C LEU A 72 -0.13 9.30 -9.97
N GLU A 73 0.07 8.44 -10.97
CA GLU A 73 0.65 8.76 -12.28
C GLU A 73 1.99 9.51 -12.17
N VAL A 74 2.85 9.10 -11.23
CA VAL A 74 4.10 9.79 -10.87
C VAL A 74 4.97 10.10 -12.10
N GLY A 75 5.12 9.16 -13.03
CA GLY A 75 5.92 9.32 -14.24
C GLY A 75 5.32 10.24 -15.32
N ARG A 76 4.08 10.72 -15.13
CA ARG A 76 3.39 11.63 -16.05
C ARG A 76 3.33 13.06 -15.52
N LYS A 77 3.80 13.27 -14.30
CA LYS A 77 3.75 14.53 -13.56
C LYS A 77 5.17 14.98 -13.25
N ARG A 78 5.39 16.28 -13.13
CA ARG A 78 6.61 16.82 -12.55
C ARG A 78 6.60 16.51 -11.05
N THR A 79 7.15 15.36 -10.68
CA THR A 79 7.06 14.81 -9.32
C THR A 79 8.40 14.91 -8.61
N VAL A 80 8.41 15.47 -7.40
CA VAL A 80 9.54 15.42 -6.47
C VAL A 80 9.21 14.46 -5.32
N VAL A 81 10.12 13.53 -5.06
CA VAL A 81 10.03 12.60 -3.92
C VAL A 81 11.16 12.88 -2.94
N LEU A 82 10.81 13.23 -1.71
CA LEU A 82 11.73 13.29 -0.58
C LEU A 82 11.66 11.96 0.16
N TYR A 83 12.79 11.30 0.37
CA TYR A 83 12.83 10.00 1.04
C TYR A 83 13.83 9.98 2.19
N GLY A 84 13.56 9.13 3.18
CA GLY A 84 14.32 9.10 4.42
C GLY A 84 15.76 8.59 4.28
N PRO A 85 16.54 8.68 5.36
CA PRO A 85 17.93 8.25 5.34
C PRO A 85 18.11 6.73 5.30
N PHE A 86 17.20 5.96 5.90
CA PHE A 86 17.33 4.51 6.09
C PHE A 86 16.28 3.71 5.30
N GLU A 87 15.90 4.20 4.12
CA GLU A 87 14.92 3.50 3.29
C GLU A 87 15.46 2.17 2.76
N HIS A 88 14.65 1.12 2.92
CA HIS A 88 14.88 -0.14 2.23
C HIS A 88 14.79 0.07 0.71
N HIS A 89 15.52 -0.72 -0.09
CA HIS A 89 15.55 -0.56 -1.54
C HIS A 89 14.16 -0.63 -2.20
N SER A 90 13.23 -1.40 -1.63
CA SER A 90 11.84 -1.47 -2.08
C SER A 90 11.07 -0.15 -1.91
N ASN A 91 11.49 0.71 -0.98
CA ASN A 91 10.94 2.05 -0.72
C ASN A 91 11.83 3.20 -1.22
N MET A 92 12.80 2.90 -2.08
CA MET A 92 13.66 3.92 -2.70
C MET A 92 13.71 3.77 -4.23
N LEU A 93 14.06 2.58 -4.73
CA LEU A 93 14.30 2.39 -6.16
C LEU A 93 13.07 2.68 -7.02
N PRO A 94 11.85 2.23 -6.68
CA PRO A 94 10.67 2.51 -7.52
C PRO A 94 10.41 4.01 -7.70
N TRP A 95 10.64 4.81 -6.65
CA TRP A 95 10.51 6.26 -6.73
C TRP A 95 11.58 6.89 -7.62
N LYS A 96 12.83 6.43 -7.51
CA LYS A 96 13.95 6.95 -8.32
C LYS A 96 13.77 6.68 -9.82
N GLU A 97 13.16 5.56 -10.18
CA GLU A 97 12.90 5.21 -11.58
C GLU A 97 11.67 5.94 -12.16
N ALA A 98 10.74 6.40 -11.31
CA ALA A 98 9.48 6.98 -11.76
C ALA A 98 9.38 8.51 -11.63
N ALA A 99 9.95 9.09 -10.58
CA ALA A 99 9.81 10.51 -10.27
C ALA A 99 10.78 11.38 -11.06
N THR A 100 10.44 12.65 -11.25
CA THR A 100 11.31 13.63 -11.93
C THR A 100 12.59 13.91 -11.14
N LEU A 101 12.47 13.96 -9.81
CA LEU A 101 13.61 14.15 -8.91
C LEU A 101 13.35 13.41 -7.59
N CYS A 102 14.38 12.74 -7.09
CA CYS A 102 14.37 12.16 -5.76
C CYS A 102 15.48 12.78 -4.90
N VAL A 103 15.13 13.28 -3.72
CA VAL A 103 16.07 13.89 -2.77
C VAL A 103 16.08 13.06 -1.49
N ARG A 104 17.28 12.61 -1.08
CA ARG A 104 17.46 11.91 0.19
C ARG A 104 17.54 12.94 1.32
N VAL A 105 16.73 12.75 2.36
CA VAL A 105 16.85 13.47 3.62
C VAL A 105 17.92 12.78 4.47
N PRO A 106 18.92 13.51 4.98
CA PRO A 106 19.98 12.93 5.80
C PRO A 106 19.47 12.53 7.20
N GLU A 107 20.33 11.81 7.92
CA GLU A 107 20.13 11.55 9.35
C GLU A 107 20.44 12.81 10.16
N ASP A 108 19.67 13.06 11.22
CA ASP A 108 20.03 14.04 12.23
C ASP A 108 21.10 13.49 13.21
N ALA A 109 21.46 14.29 14.21
CA ALA A 109 22.47 13.91 15.20
C ALA A 109 22.08 12.68 16.05
N ASP A 110 20.79 12.37 16.14
CA ASP A 110 20.23 11.24 16.91
C ASP A 110 19.95 10.02 16.00
N GLY A 111 20.31 10.08 14.71
CA GLY A 111 20.05 9.03 13.72
C GLY A 111 18.62 9.02 13.18
N GLY A 112 17.81 10.04 13.52
CA GLY A 112 16.46 10.27 13.04
C GLY A 112 16.42 11.01 11.69
N VAL A 113 15.24 11.43 11.27
CA VAL A 113 15.08 12.22 10.03
C VAL A 113 15.42 13.68 10.31
N ASP A 114 16.34 14.27 9.55
CA ASP A 114 16.63 15.71 9.65
C ASP A 114 15.42 16.55 9.20
N MET A 115 14.64 16.99 10.19
CA MET A 115 13.41 17.77 9.99
C MET A 115 13.67 19.15 9.40
N ALA A 116 14.82 19.78 9.73
CA ALA A 116 15.17 21.10 9.21
C ALA A 116 15.54 21.02 7.73
N PHE A 117 16.32 20.00 7.35
CA PHE A 117 16.61 19.72 5.95
C PHE A 117 15.34 19.38 5.17
N LEU A 118 14.47 18.53 5.72
CA LEU A 118 13.19 18.18 5.12
C LEU A 118 12.34 19.43 4.84
N GLU A 119 12.16 20.31 5.83
CA GLU A 119 11.41 21.56 5.67
C GLU A 119 12.00 22.46 4.57
N ALA A 120 13.34 22.60 4.52
CA ALA A 120 14.01 23.38 3.50
C ALA A 120 13.75 22.84 2.08
N GLN A 121 13.79 21.52 1.90
CA GLN A 121 13.49 20.90 0.60
C GLN A 121 12.01 21.03 0.23
N LEU A 122 11.10 20.90 1.19
CA LEU A 122 9.67 21.10 0.96
C LEU A 122 9.39 22.52 0.47
N ARG A 123 9.93 23.55 1.14
CA ARG A 123 9.78 24.95 0.72
C ARG A 123 10.37 25.21 -0.66
N ARG A 124 11.52 24.60 -0.96
CA ARG A 124 12.19 24.76 -2.25
C ARG A 124 11.34 24.25 -3.43
N HIS A 125 10.56 23.20 -3.22
CA HIS A 125 9.84 22.51 -4.30
C HIS A 125 8.34 22.75 -4.32
N ALA A 126 7.75 23.32 -3.26
CA ALA A 126 6.30 23.44 -3.09
C ALA A 126 5.56 24.07 -4.28
N ASP A 127 6.12 25.09 -4.92
CA ASP A 127 5.45 25.87 -5.96
C ASP A 127 5.84 25.47 -7.40
N ASP A 128 6.73 24.49 -7.56
CA ASP A 128 7.40 24.20 -8.84
C ASP A 128 7.17 22.75 -9.31
N VAL A 129 6.22 22.04 -8.71
CA VAL A 129 5.95 20.63 -9.00
C VAL A 129 4.45 20.36 -9.06
N ASP A 130 4.06 19.40 -9.90
CA ASP A 130 2.68 18.93 -9.96
C ASP A 130 2.35 18.04 -8.75
N LEU A 131 3.39 17.40 -8.19
CA LEU A 131 3.25 16.43 -7.11
C LEU A 131 4.50 16.41 -6.23
N LEU A 132 4.29 16.61 -4.93
CA LEU A 132 5.32 16.51 -3.90
C LEU A 132 4.99 15.35 -2.96
N ILE A 133 5.93 14.42 -2.77
CA ILE A 133 5.74 13.23 -1.95
C ILE A 133 6.87 13.13 -0.93
N GLY A 134 6.54 12.86 0.32
CA GLY A 134 7.46 12.34 1.33
C GLY A 134 7.26 10.83 1.51
N ALA A 135 8.25 10.02 1.16
CA ALA A 135 8.23 8.56 1.27
C ALA A 135 9.25 8.07 2.31
N PHE A 136 8.76 7.63 3.47
CA PHE A 136 9.62 7.34 4.63
C PHE A 136 9.32 5.98 5.25
N SER A 137 10.35 5.36 5.84
CA SER A 137 10.21 4.19 6.68
C SER A 137 9.79 4.59 8.10
N ALA A 138 8.83 3.87 8.67
CA ALA A 138 8.39 4.10 10.05
C ALA A 138 9.45 3.66 11.09
N ALA A 139 10.36 2.77 10.70
CA ALA A 139 11.52 2.38 11.48
C ALA A 139 12.69 1.96 10.57
N SER A 140 13.91 2.22 11.02
CA SER A 140 15.11 1.66 10.39
C SER A 140 15.16 0.14 10.57
N ASN A 141 15.34 -0.60 9.49
CA ASN A 141 15.50 -2.05 9.53
C ASN A 141 16.88 -2.51 10.03
N VAL A 142 17.84 -1.58 10.16
CA VAL A 142 19.20 -1.85 10.66
C VAL A 142 19.31 -1.49 12.14
N THR A 143 18.90 -0.28 12.51
CA THR A 143 19.09 0.25 13.88
C THR A 143 17.85 0.12 14.75
N GLY A 144 16.67 -0.08 14.16
CA GLY A 144 15.40 -0.11 14.89
C GLY A 144 14.90 1.26 15.35
N ILE A 145 15.61 2.35 15.02
CA ILE A 145 15.19 3.72 15.33
C ILE A 145 13.81 3.97 14.70
N LEU A 146 12.86 4.45 15.52
CA LEU A 146 11.52 4.80 15.08
C LEU A 146 11.47 6.24 14.57
N THR A 147 10.83 6.45 13.43
CA THR A 147 10.53 7.79 12.93
C THR A 147 9.32 8.35 13.66
N ASP A 148 9.34 9.62 14.08
CA ASP A 148 8.11 10.32 14.51
C ASP A 148 7.23 10.59 13.29
N THR A 149 6.43 9.58 12.95
CA THR A 149 5.57 9.62 11.76
C THR A 149 4.58 10.77 11.79
N ARG A 150 4.13 11.19 12.99
CA ARG A 150 3.17 12.29 13.14
C ARG A 150 3.84 13.63 12.89
N ALA A 151 5.05 13.84 13.42
CA ALA A 151 5.80 15.08 13.18
C ALA A 151 6.13 15.25 11.69
N VAL A 152 6.67 14.20 11.05
CA VAL A 152 6.98 14.21 9.62
C VAL A 152 5.72 14.42 8.78
N THR A 153 4.63 13.71 9.04
CA THR A 153 3.36 13.89 8.29
C THR A 153 2.78 15.29 8.45
N ARG A 154 2.81 15.89 9.65
CA ARG A 154 2.36 17.27 9.84
C ARG A 154 3.16 18.25 8.99
N LEU A 155 4.49 18.09 8.97
CA LEU A 155 5.37 18.94 8.18
C LEU A 155 5.10 18.77 6.67
N LEU A 156 4.99 17.53 6.19
CA LEU A 156 4.65 17.25 4.79
C LEU A 156 3.33 17.90 4.37
N HIS A 157 2.27 17.71 5.15
CA HIS A 157 0.95 18.26 4.85
C HIS A 157 0.92 19.80 4.91
N ALA A 158 1.70 20.42 5.79
CA ALA A 158 1.81 21.88 5.86
C ALA A 158 2.36 22.49 4.56
N HIS A 159 3.11 21.71 3.77
CA HIS A 159 3.65 22.09 2.47
C HIS A 159 2.92 21.43 1.28
N GLY A 160 1.70 20.91 1.50
CA GLY A 160 0.91 20.29 0.43
C GLY A 160 1.44 18.96 -0.10
N ALA A 161 2.47 18.38 0.54
CA ALA A 161 3.04 17.11 0.14
C ALA A 161 2.21 15.92 0.61
N LEU A 162 2.20 14.83 -0.16
CA LEU A 162 1.65 13.55 0.29
C LEU A 162 2.63 12.85 1.23
N ALA A 163 2.11 12.22 2.30
CA ALA A 163 2.89 11.37 3.19
C ALA A 163 2.67 9.88 2.87
N VAL A 164 3.76 9.17 2.58
CA VAL A 164 3.79 7.74 2.30
C VAL A 164 4.71 7.06 3.31
N TRP A 165 4.20 6.02 3.98
CA TRP A 165 4.91 5.33 5.05
C TRP A 165 5.10 3.85 4.77
N ASP A 166 6.35 3.40 4.85
CA ASP A 166 6.68 1.97 4.86
C ASP A 166 6.71 1.46 6.31
N PHE A 167 5.75 0.59 6.62
CA PHE A 167 5.64 -0.11 7.91
C PHE A 167 6.11 -1.57 7.84
N ALA A 168 6.80 -2.01 6.78
CA ALA A 168 7.23 -3.41 6.64
C ALA A 168 8.08 -3.89 7.83
N CYS A 169 9.01 -3.06 8.32
CA CYS A 169 9.81 -3.37 9.49
C CYS A 169 9.06 -3.11 10.80
N ALA A 170 8.40 -1.95 10.92
CA ALA A 170 7.82 -1.50 12.18
C ALA A 170 6.47 -2.17 12.53
N GLY A 171 5.68 -2.54 11.52
CA GLY A 171 4.26 -2.91 11.66
C GLY A 171 3.95 -4.02 12.67
N PRO A 172 4.76 -5.08 12.80
CA PRO A 172 4.58 -6.08 13.85
C PRO A 172 4.78 -5.53 15.27
N TYR A 173 5.59 -4.47 15.42
CA TYR A 173 6.10 -3.98 16.71
C TYR A 173 5.50 -2.63 17.14
N VAL A 174 4.90 -1.89 16.23
CA VAL A 174 4.30 -0.58 16.53
C VAL A 174 2.81 -0.57 16.21
N ARG A 175 2.09 0.39 16.80
CA ARG A 175 0.70 0.66 16.45
C ARG A 175 0.68 1.56 15.22
N ILE A 176 -0.18 1.25 14.26
CA ILE A 176 -0.32 2.02 13.01
C ILE A 176 -1.64 2.78 13.06
N ASP A 177 -1.60 4.09 12.76
CA ASP A 177 -2.78 4.97 12.78
C ASP A 177 -3.00 5.69 11.47
N MET A 178 -4.10 5.38 10.78
CA MET A 178 -4.48 6.13 9.58
C MET A 178 -5.24 7.43 9.87
N ASN A 179 -5.82 7.63 11.06
CA ASN A 179 -6.80 8.72 11.33
C ASN A 179 -6.75 9.40 12.72
N GLY A 180 -5.81 9.10 13.60
CA GLY A 180 -5.64 9.82 14.88
C GLY A 180 -6.36 9.25 16.11
N GLY A 181 -6.60 7.94 16.22
CA GLY A 181 -7.38 7.29 17.31
C GLY A 181 -6.63 6.21 18.11
N PRO A 182 -7.26 5.48 19.06
CA PRO A 182 -6.68 4.32 19.76
C PRO A 182 -6.77 3.01 18.94
N ILE A 183 -5.71 2.17 18.93
CA ILE A 183 -5.42 1.26 17.79
C ILE A 183 -4.73 -0.06 18.13
N ALA A 184 -4.92 -1.06 17.26
CA ALA A 184 -4.47 -2.44 17.37
C ALA A 184 -3.18 -2.75 16.57
N ARG A 185 -2.62 -3.95 16.82
CA ARG A 185 -1.38 -4.49 16.21
C ARG A 185 -1.77 -5.58 15.20
N GLY A 186 -1.08 -5.65 14.05
CA GLY A 186 -1.37 -6.63 12.99
C GLY A 186 -0.15 -7.46 12.60
N PRO A 187 -0.31 -8.76 12.25
CA PRO A 187 0.77 -9.59 11.71
C PRO A 187 1.16 -9.16 10.29
N GLY A 188 2.39 -9.49 9.86
CA GLY A 188 2.88 -9.20 8.51
C GLY A 188 1.99 -9.81 7.42
N THR A 189 1.60 -8.99 6.44
CA THR A 189 0.61 -9.32 5.40
C THR A 189 1.23 -9.44 4.01
N PRO A 190 0.65 -10.24 3.09
CA PRO A 190 1.04 -10.27 1.68
C PRO A 190 0.66 -8.95 1.00
N GLY A 191 1.55 -7.97 1.07
CA GLY A 191 1.47 -6.67 0.39
C GLY A 191 0.16 -5.91 0.61
N LEU A 192 0.16 -4.98 1.56
CA LEU A 192 -1.00 -4.18 1.92
C LEU A 192 -0.76 -2.71 1.61
N LEU A 193 -1.68 -2.09 0.88
CA LEU A 193 -1.74 -0.65 0.71
C LEU A 193 -3.00 -0.13 1.41
N VAL A 194 -2.84 0.80 2.36
CA VAL A 194 -3.97 1.57 2.91
C VAL A 194 -3.77 3.03 2.55
N ALA A 195 -4.72 3.58 1.82
CA ALA A 195 -4.60 4.89 1.21
C ALA A 195 -5.94 5.63 1.20
N LYS A 196 -5.90 6.97 1.17
CA LYS A 196 -7.12 7.78 1.07
C LYS A 196 -7.78 7.52 -0.30
N ARG A 197 -9.09 7.26 -0.31
CA ARG A 197 -9.86 7.00 -1.54
C ARG A 197 -9.74 8.11 -2.59
N ARG A 198 -9.60 9.37 -2.13
CA ARG A 198 -9.36 10.54 -2.99
C ARG A 198 -8.09 10.49 -3.84
N LEU A 199 -7.18 9.54 -3.59
CA LEU A 199 -5.98 9.38 -4.40
C LEU A 199 -6.23 8.55 -5.68
N PHE A 200 -7.38 7.88 -5.77
CA PHE A 200 -7.75 6.98 -6.87
C PHE A 200 -8.74 7.67 -7.81
N GLU A 201 -8.26 8.67 -8.55
CA GLU A 201 -9.08 9.45 -9.49
C GLU A 201 -8.95 8.96 -10.94
N ASN A 202 -8.15 7.91 -11.17
CA ASN A 202 -7.84 7.42 -12.51
C ASN A 202 -9.06 6.76 -13.18
N ALA A 203 -9.29 7.10 -14.44
CA ALA A 203 -10.34 6.46 -15.26
C ALA A 203 -10.01 4.99 -15.60
N ILE A 204 -8.72 4.64 -15.61
CA ILE A 204 -8.23 3.29 -15.88
C ILE A 204 -7.47 2.83 -14.63
N PRO A 205 -7.79 1.65 -14.05
CA PRO A 205 -7.09 1.15 -12.88
C PRO A 205 -5.63 0.84 -13.20
N HIS A 206 -4.76 0.86 -12.19
CA HIS A 206 -3.32 0.66 -12.41
C HIS A 206 -3.01 -0.66 -13.13
N GLN A 207 -3.74 -1.72 -12.79
CA GLN A 207 -3.68 -3.01 -13.48
C GLN A 207 -5.06 -3.38 -14.00
N ALA A 208 -5.30 -3.09 -15.28
CA ALA A 208 -6.51 -3.55 -15.97
C ALA A 208 -6.37 -5.04 -16.32
N GLY A 209 -7.37 -5.85 -15.95
CA GLY A 209 -7.33 -7.28 -16.21
C GLY A 209 -8.56 -8.03 -15.70
N GLY A 210 -8.43 -9.36 -15.60
CA GLY A 210 -9.50 -10.20 -15.07
C GLY A 210 -9.91 -9.76 -13.66
N GLY A 211 -11.22 -9.52 -13.47
CA GLY A 211 -11.78 -9.19 -12.16
C GLY A 211 -11.78 -7.70 -11.79
N THR A 212 -11.37 -6.81 -12.71
CA THR A 212 -11.45 -5.35 -12.54
C THR A 212 -12.64 -4.74 -13.31
N VAL A 213 -13.38 -5.55 -14.06
CA VAL A 213 -14.44 -5.14 -14.98
C VAL A 213 -15.81 -5.66 -14.56
N VAL A 214 -16.84 -4.85 -14.77
CA VAL A 214 -18.25 -5.24 -14.64
C VAL A 214 -18.70 -6.04 -15.85
N TYR A 215 -18.31 -5.61 -17.06
CA TYR A 215 -18.57 -6.33 -18.30
C TYR A 215 -17.51 -6.00 -19.37
N VAL A 216 -17.35 -6.94 -20.31
CA VAL A 216 -16.50 -6.81 -21.48
C VAL A 216 -17.28 -7.31 -22.69
N THR A 217 -17.32 -6.51 -23.75
CA THR A 217 -17.75 -6.91 -25.09
C THR A 217 -16.57 -6.80 -26.05
N LYS A 218 -16.75 -7.21 -27.31
CA LYS A 218 -15.71 -7.10 -28.33
C LYS A 218 -15.16 -5.67 -28.49
N ASP A 219 -16.03 -4.66 -28.32
CA ASP A 219 -15.70 -3.26 -28.64
C ASP A 219 -15.71 -2.35 -27.41
N ARG A 220 -16.17 -2.83 -26.23
CA ARG A 220 -16.34 -1.99 -25.03
C ARG A 220 -16.04 -2.76 -23.75
N HIS A 221 -15.63 -2.06 -22.72
CA HIS A 221 -15.53 -2.59 -21.36
C HIS A 221 -15.91 -1.50 -20.36
N ARG A 222 -16.33 -1.91 -19.16
CA ARG A 222 -16.57 -1.01 -18.04
C ARG A 222 -15.90 -1.56 -16.79
N TYR A 223 -15.09 -0.74 -16.13
CA TYR A 223 -14.44 -1.10 -14.88
C TYR A 223 -15.40 -1.07 -13.69
N GLU A 224 -15.08 -1.87 -12.66
CA GLU A 224 -15.75 -1.83 -11.37
C GLU A 224 -15.55 -0.45 -10.70
N SER A 225 -16.58 -0.01 -9.99
CA SER A 225 -16.64 1.29 -9.32
C SER A 225 -16.01 1.28 -7.92
N ASP A 226 -15.97 0.11 -7.27
CA ASP A 226 -15.32 -0.02 -5.97
C ASP A 226 -13.80 -0.10 -6.13
N ILE A 227 -13.11 0.93 -5.65
CA ILE A 227 -11.64 1.06 -5.62
C ILE A 227 -10.98 -0.22 -5.08
N GLU A 228 -11.51 -0.82 -4.02
CA GLU A 228 -10.86 -1.97 -3.39
C GLU A 228 -11.00 -3.24 -4.20
N VAL A 229 -12.05 -3.34 -5.02
CA VAL A 229 -12.26 -4.45 -5.94
C VAL A 229 -11.40 -4.25 -7.18
N VAL A 230 -11.50 -3.07 -7.80
CA VAL A 230 -10.82 -2.76 -9.06
C VAL A 230 -9.29 -2.76 -8.89
N GLU A 231 -8.77 -2.22 -7.78
CA GLU A 231 -7.33 -2.12 -7.57
C GLU A 231 -6.71 -3.36 -6.92
N SER A 232 -7.46 -4.20 -6.22
CA SER A 232 -6.88 -5.43 -5.68
C SER A 232 -6.83 -6.57 -6.71
N GLY A 233 -7.61 -6.48 -7.80
CA GLY A 233 -7.88 -7.60 -8.71
C GLY A 233 -8.61 -8.76 -8.02
N ARG A 234 -9.31 -9.59 -8.79
CA ARG A 234 -9.96 -10.83 -8.27
C ARG A 234 -9.29 -12.11 -8.74
N THR A 235 -8.24 -12.02 -9.54
CA THR A 235 -7.47 -13.17 -10.00
C THR A 235 -6.34 -13.44 -9.00
N PRO A 236 -6.32 -14.59 -8.31
CA PRO A 236 -5.14 -15.01 -7.56
C PRO A 236 -3.92 -15.05 -8.49
N ALA A 237 -2.71 -14.81 -7.98
CA ALA A 237 -1.51 -15.14 -8.74
C ALA A 237 -1.60 -16.62 -9.12
N GLU A 238 -1.69 -16.92 -10.42
CA GLU A 238 -1.67 -18.29 -10.89
C GLU A 238 -0.35 -18.92 -10.43
N THR A 239 -0.40 -19.77 -9.41
CA THR A 239 0.64 -20.77 -9.20
C THR A 239 0.70 -21.56 -10.50
N ARG A 240 1.75 -21.35 -11.29
CA ARG A 240 2.13 -22.26 -12.37
C ARG A 240 2.09 -23.65 -11.77
N GLN A 241 1.10 -24.45 -12.14
CA GLN A 241 1.20 -25.88 -11.98
C GLN A 241 2.36 -26.28 -12.90
N GLU A 242 3.48 -26.65 -12.30
CA GLU A 242 4.51 -27.35 -13.05
C GLU A 242 3.85 -28.57 -13.72
N PRO A 243 4.11 -28.81 -15.01
CA PRO A 243 3.62 -30.02 -15.65
C PRO A 243 4.21 -31.21 -14.91
N ARG A 244 3.35 -32.06 -14.35
CA ARG A 244 3.77 -33.38 -13.90
C ARG A 244 4.34 -34.11 -15.11
N VAL A 245 5.63 -34.42 -15.07
CA VAL A 245 6.28 -35.41 -15.93
C VAL A 245 5.93 -36.80 -15.40
#